data_AF-A0A935MU84-F1
#
_entry.id   AF-A0A935MU84-F1
#
_cell.length_a   1.000
_cell.length_b   1.000
_cell.length_c   1.000
_cell.angle_alpha   90.00
_cell.angle_beta   90.00
_cell.angle_gamma   90.00
#
_symmetry.space_group_name_H-M   'P 1'
#
loop_
_entity.id
_entity.type
_entity.pdbx_description
1 polymer ?
#
loop_
_entity_poly.entity_id
_entity_poly.type
_entity_poly.pdbx_seq_one_letter_code
_entity_poly.pdbx_strand_id
1 'polypeptide(L)'
;MQEKLKHISYLVSHGFAARMLMQTNLLGLLRKQGYPVSLISPDAQDPNLMDYCSLHGIQLIEFKPQSWIWKTNYMLYRMYFLEDIKSNPALYEKHYHETRLAKHRFWILKYLPYVLICFYYVFRSFPFLRRWYWKFEQQLLNSKQALSMLQENNPDLILATYPVNPAEGILLHNAKN
;
A
#
# COMPACT_ATOMS: atom_id res chain seq x y z
N MET A 1 -25.00 9.24 27.28
CA MET A 1 -24.13 8.22 26.67
C MET A 1 -22.96 8.97 26.03
N GLN A 2 -21.76 8.91 26.59
CA GLN A 2 -20.59 9.55 25.96
C GLN A 2 -20.22 8.73 24.72
N GLU A 3 -20.16 9.37 23.55
CA GLU A 3 -19.75 8.73 22.31
C GLU A 3 -18.27 8.34 22.43
N LYS A 4 -17.97 7.04 22.36
CA LYS A 4 -16.59 6.54 22.40
C LYS A 4 -15.83 7.13 21.21
N LEU A 5 -14.78 7.89 21.47
CA LEU A 5 -13.93 8.45 20.41
C LEU A 5 -13.28 7.30 19.62
N LYS A 6 -13.44 7.33 18.31
CA LYS A 6 -12.95 6.31 17.39
C LYS A 6 -11.42 6.31 17.34
N HIS A 7 -10.80 5.16 17.54
CA HIS A 7 -9.38 4.94 17.30
C HIS A 7 -9.09 4.92 15.79
N ILE A 8 -8.23 5.84 15.34
CA ILE A 8 -7.85 5.98 13.93
C ILE A 8 -6.43 5.45 13.73
N SER A 9 -6.25 4.52 12.79
CA SER A 9 -4.94 4.01 12.40
C SER A 9 -4.57 4.44 10.98
N TYR A 10 -3.48 5.17 10.84
CA TYR A 10 -2.96 5.61 9.55
C TYR A 10 -1.91 4.63 9.01
N LEU A 11 -2.03 4.24 7.74
CA LEU A 11 -1.08 3.38 7.06
C LEU A 11 -0.22 4.21 6.11
N VAL A 12 1.09 4.14 6.31
CA VAL A 12 2.06 4.89 5.50
C VAL A 12 3.15 3.96 5.04
N SER A 13 3.11 3.60 3.75
CA SER A 13 4.10 2.70 3.16
C SER A 13 5.26 3.38 2.45
N HIS A 14 5.24 4.70 2.30
CA HIS A 14 6.21 5.42 1.47
C HIS A 14 6.58 6.79 2.07
N GLY A 15 7.84 7.18 1.89
CA GLY A 15 8.42 8.35 2.54
C GLY A 15 7.77 9.68 2.14
N PHE A 16 7.18 9.77 0.95
CA PHE A 16 6.45 10.97 0.53
C PHE A 16 5.21 11.21 1.41
N ALA A 17 4.34 10.21 1.60
CA ALA A 17 3.19 10.34 2.50
C ALA A 17 3.61 10.59 3.95
N ALA A 18 4.66 9.91 4.43
CA ALA A 18 5.22 10.15 5.77
C ALA A 18 5.60 11.62 5.96
N ARG A 19 6.32 12.19 4.99
CA ARG A 19 6.75 13.59 5.01
C ARG A 19 5.56 14.55 4.99
N MET A 20 4.57 14.30 4.13
CA MET A 20 3.37 15.13 4.06
C MET A 20 2.57 15.12 5.36
N LEU A 21 2.44 13.96 6.00
CA LEU A 21 1.76 13.85 7.30
C LEU A 21 2.48 14.63 8.40
N MET A 22 3.81 14.56 8.45
CA MET A 22 4.60 15.33 9.42
C MET A 22 4.51 16.83 9.15
N GLN A 23 4.62 17.25 7.89
CA GLN A 23 4.57 18.67 7.51
C GLN A 23 3.21 19.32 7.77
N THR A 24 2.12 18.58 7.53
CA THR A 24 0.76 19.07 7.78
C THR A 24 0.35 18.93 9.24
N ASN A 25 1.09 18.17 10.04
CA ASN A 25 0.77 17.81 11.42
C ASN A 25 -0.65 17.24 11.58
N LEU A 26 -1.15 16.53 10.56
CA LEU A 26 -2.52 16.02 10.55
C LEU A 26 -2.80 15.14 11.76
N LEU A 27 -1.87 14.24 12.09
CA LEU A 27 -2.04 13.30 13.20
C LEU A 27 -1.99 14.00 14.56
N GLY A 28 -1.11 15.00 14.73
CA GLY A 28 -1.08 15.81 15.95
C GLY A 28 -2.35 16.63 16.13
N LEU A 29 -2.96 17.14 15.04
CA LEU A 29 -4.26 17.82 15.09
C LEU A 29 -5.39 16.87 15.51
N LEU A 30 -5.41 15.63 15.02
CA LEU A 30 -6.38 14.61 15.45
C LEU A 30 -6.21 14.25 16.94
N ARG A 31 -4.96 14.09 17.40
CA ARG A 31 -4.67 13.87 18.83
C ARG A 31 -5.14 15.04 19.69
N LYS A 32 -4.95 16.28 19.25
CA LYS A 32 -5.44 17.50 19.95
C LYS A 32 -6.97 17.55 20.05
N GLN A 33 -7.69 16.97 19.09
CA GLN A 33 -9.15 16.83 19.14
C GLN A 33 -9.61 15.66 20.04
N GLY A 34 -8.68 14.93 20.65
CA GLY A 34 -8.97 13.83 21.57
C GLY A 34 -9.03 12.46 20.92
N TYR A 35 -8.89 12.34 19.60
CA TYR A 35 -8.90 11.02 18.94
C TYR A 35 -7.67 10.20 19.35
N PRO A 36 -7.81 8.91 19.69
CA PRO A 36 -6.69 7.97 19.71
C PRO A 36 -6.17 7.78 18.29
N VAL A 37 -4.87 7.92 18.08
CA VAL A 37 -4.24 7.78 16.76
C VAL A 37 -3.03 6.86 16.84
N SER A 38 -2.99 5.89 15.94
CA SER A 38 -1.81 5.07 15.65
C SER A 38 -1.32 5.31 14.23
N LEU A 39 -0.01 5.17 14.03
CA LEU A 39 0.65 5.25 12.74
C LEU A 39 1.35 3.92 12.47
N ILE A 40 1.02 3.28 11.36
CA ILE A 40 1.65 2.05 10.90
C ILE A 40 2.61 2.39 9.76
N SER A 41 3.89 2.06 9.95
CA SER A 41 5.00 2.31 9.03
C SER A 41 5.77 1.03 8.72
N PRO A 42 6.35 0.87 7.51
CA PRO A 42 7.28 -0.21 7.23
C PRO A 42 8.60 -0.05 7.96
N ASP A 43 8.91 1.11 8.52
CA ASP A 43 10.09 1.33 9.35
C ASP A 43 9.69 2.19 10.56
N ALA A 44 9.60 1.57 11.73
CA ALA A 44 9.30 2.27 12.98
C ALA A 44 10.56 2.84 13.65
N GLN A 45 11.74 2.58 13.08
CA GLN A 45 13.03 3.08 13.59
C GLN A 45 13.48 4.36 12.88
N ASP A 46 12.71 4.87 11.92
CA ASP A 46 13.00 6.17 11.29
C ASP A 46 12.99 7.28 12.36
N PRO A 47 14.11 7.99 12.58
CA PRO A 47 14.21 8.98 13.65
C PRO A 47 13.17 10.09 13.54
N ASN A 48 12.85 10.55 12.33
CA ASN A 48 11.88 11.62 12.14
C ASN A 48 10.47 11.18 12.52
N LEU A 49 10.10 9.96 12.14
CA LEU A 49 8.80 9.38 12.53
C LEU A 49 8.71 9.12 14.03
N MET A 50 9.79 8.62 14.64
CA MET A 50 9.85 8.40 16.08
C MET A 50 9.69 9.71 16.85
N ASP A 51 10.45 10.74 16.48
CA ASP A 51 10.42 12.05 17.13
C ASP A 51 9.03 12.69 16.98
N TYR A 52 8.47 12.68 15.78
CA TYR A 52 7.13 13.19 15.51
C TYR A 52 6.05 12.45 16.31
N CYS A 53 6.09 11.12 16.35
CA CYS A 53 5.09 10.33 17.07
C CYS A 53 5.20 10.53 18.58
N SER A 54 6.42 10.56 19.12
CA SER A 54 6.68 10.80 20.53
C SER A 54 6.18 12.19 20.96
N LEU A 55 6.50 13.23 20.19
CA LEU A 55 6.07 14.62 20.44
C LEU A 55 4.54 14.77 20.51
N HIS A 56 3.81 14.01 19.69
CA HIS A 56 2.35 14.11 19.58
C HIS A 56 1.59 13.00 20.32
N GLY A 57 2.28 12.13 21.04
CA GLY A 57 1.67 10.99 21.75
C GLY A 57 0.89 10.08 20.80
N ILE A 58 1.47 9.78 19.63
CA ILE A 58 0.95 8.88 18.60
C ILE A 58 1.65 7.53 18.76
N GLN A 59 0.90 6.44 18.71
CA GLN A 59 1.49 5.09 18.75
C GLN A 59 2.09 4.75 17.38
N LEU A 60 3.40 4.55 17.31
CA LEU A 60 4.08 4.10 16.10
C LEU A 60 4.18 2.56 16.10
N ILE A 61 3.71 1.94 15.02
CA ILE A 61 3.64 0.48 14.86
C ILE A 61 4.41 0.09 13.60
N GLU A 62 5.26 -0.92 13.71
CA GLU A 62 5.98 -1.45 12.58
C GLU A 62 5.18 -2.54 11.87
N PHE A 63 5.02 -2.42 10.55
CA PHE A 63 4.49 -3.51 9.72
C PHE A 63 5.35 -3.75 8.49
N LYS A 64 6.11 -4.84 8.53
CA LYS A 64 6.92 -5.33 7.40
C LYS A 64 6.30 -6.63 6.87
N PRO A 65 5.73 -6.66 5.65
CA PRO A 65 5.24 -7.90 5.08
C PRO A 65 6.40 -8.90 4.86
N GLN A 66 6.24 -10.11 5.38
CA GLN A 66 7.28 -11.16 5.33
C GLN A 66 7.53 -11.72 3.92
N SER A 67 6.56 -11.64 3.01
CA SER A 67 6.59 -12.38 1.75
C SER A 67 7.38 -11.66 0.63
N TRP A 68 8.39 -12.36 0.08
CA TRP A 68 9.29 -11.89 -0.99
C TRP A 68 8.57 -11.53 -2.30
N ILE A 69 7.50 -12.27 -2.63
CA ILE A 69 6.72 -12.13 -3.88
C ILE A 69 6.12 -10.73 -4.03
N TRP A 70 5.90 -10.04 -2.92
CA TRP A 70 5.24 -8.74 -2.86
C TRP A 70 6.17 -7.54 -3.06
N LYS A 71 7.48 -7.71 -2.82
CA LYS A 71 8.40 -6.58 -2.70
C LYS A 71 8.80 -5.96 -4.04
N THR A 72 8.82 -6.72 -5.13
CA THR A 72 9.46 -6.23 -6.37
C THR A 72 8.50 -6.14 -7.56
N ASN A 73 7.58 -7.10 -7.73
CA ASN A 73 6.80 -7.20 -8.97
C ASN A 73 5.29 -7.09 -8.79
N TYR A 74 4.77 -7.05 -7.56
CA TYR A 74 3.33 -6.96 -7.31
C TYR A 74 2.69 -5.75 -8.00
N MET A 75 3.23 -4.54 -7.75
CA MET A 75 2.70 -3.32 -8.36
C MET A 75 2.83 -3.33 -9.89
N LEU A 76 3.87 -3.98 -10.42
CA LEU A 76 4.06 -4.13 -11.85
C LEU A 76 2.95 -5.02 -12.43
N TYR A 77 2.76 -6.22 -11.89
CA TYR A 77 1.73 -7.14 -12.36
C TYR A 77 0.32 -6.58 -12.22
N ARG A 78 0.01 -5.97 -11.07
CA ARG A 78 -1.29 -5.33 -10.84
C ARG A 78 -1.61 -4.27 -11.91
N MET A 79 -0.62 -3.47 -12.30
CA MET A 79 -0.77 -2.48 -13.38
C MET A 79 -1.18 -3.12 -14.71
N TYR A 80 -0.60 -4.25 -15.11
CA TYR A 80 -0.92 -4.89 -16.39
C TYR A 80 -2.16 -5.78 -16.36
N PHE A 81 -2.49 -6.39 -15.22
CA PHE A 81 -3.61 -7.33 -15.14
C PHE A 81 -4.92 -6.69 -14.67
N LEU A 82 -4.86 -5.64 -13.85
CA LEU A 82 -6.05 -5.03 -13.25
C LEU A 82 -6.30 -3.59 -13.66
N GLU A 83 -5.29 -2.80 -14.01
CA GLU A 83 -5.47 -1.38 -14.33
C GLU A 83 -5.72 -1.15 -15.83
N ASP A 84 -6.35 -0.02 -16.15
CA ASP A 84 -6.50 0.41 -17.54
C ASP A 84 -5.34 1.33 -17.96
N ILE A 85 -4.27 0.72 -18.46
CA ILE A 85 -3.03 1.43 -18.82
C ILE A 85 -3.28 2.47 -19.92
N LYS A 86 -4.10 2.17 -20.94
CA LYS A 86 -4.27 3.04 -22.11
C LYS A 86 -5.14 4.26 -21.84
N SER A 87 -6.11 4.16 -20.93
CA SER A 87 -6.96 5.30 -20.56
C SER A 87 -6.34 6.17 -19.47
N ASN A 88 -5.31 5.68 -18.77
CA ASN A 88 -4.59 6.43 -17.74
C ASN A 88 -3.22 6.92 -18.25
N PRO A 89 -3.06 8.22 -18.54
CA PRO A 89 -1.79 8.77 -19.04
C PRO A 89 -0.60 8.51 -18.12
N ALA A 90 -0.80 8.51 -16.80
CA ALA A 90 0.29 8.28 -15.86
C ALA A 90 0.79 6.83 -15.90
N LEU A 91 -0.12 5.86 -16.06
CA LEU A 91 0.26 4.45 -16.22
C LEU A 91 0.88 4.18 -17.59
N TYR A 92 0.40 4.86 -18.63
CA TYR A 92 0.97 4.76 -19.97
C TYR A 92 2.41 5.31 -20.00
N GLU A 93 2.64 6.47 -19.39
CA GLU A 93 3.98 7.05 -19.27
C GLU A 93 4.91 6.15 -18.46
N LYS A 94 4.41 5.53 -17.38
CA LYS A 94 5.18 4.55 -16.62
C LYS A 94 5.60 3.36 -17.49
N HIS A 95 4.68 2.82 -18.31
CA HIS A 95 5.01 1.77 -19.27
C HIS A 95 6.04 2.23 -20.33
N TYR A 96 5.88 3.46 -20.84
CA TYR A 96 6.82 4.06 -21.80
C TYR A 96 8.23 4.20 -21.20
N HIS A 97 8.31 4.68 -19.96
CA HIS A 97 9.57 4.79 -19.23
C HIS A 97 10.24 3.44 -19.04
N GLU A 98 9.50 2.41 -18.60
CA GLU A 98 10.02 1.04 -18.43
C GLU A 98 10.50 0.43 -19.76
N THR A 99 9.85 0.74 -20.88
CA THR A 99 10.18 0.15 -22.18
C THR A 99 11.33 0.85 -22.90
N ARG A 100 11.52 2.16 -22.68
CA ARG A 100 12.47 2.99 -23.45
C ARG A 100 13.59 3.64 -22.65
N LEU A 101 13.33 4.01 -21.40
CA LEU A 101 14.26 4.83 -20.60
C LEU A 101 14.96 4.01 -19.51
N ALA A 102 14.29 2.98 -18.98
CA ALA A 102 14.84 2.14 -17.93
C ALA A 102 16.08 1.36 -18.40
N LYS A 103 17.17 1.50 -17.65
CA LYS A 103 18.39 0.69 -17.83
C LYS A 103 18.26 -0.57 -16.99
N HIS A 104 18.03 -1.71 -17.64
CA HIS A 104 17.99 -3.00 -16.94
C HIS A 104 19.37 -3.63 -16.87
N ARG A 105 19.73 -4.14 -15.68
CA ARG A 105 20.97 -4.90 -15.46
C ARG A 105 21.02 -6.18 -16.31
N PHE A 106 19.87 -6.82 -16.51
CA PHE A 106 19.74 -8.02 -17.32
C PHE A 106 18.89 -7.74 -18.55
N TRP A 107 19.37 -8.14 -19.72
CA TRP A 107 18.71 -7.90 -21.01
C TRP A 107 17.28 -8.47 -21.11
N ILE A 108 17.00 -9.61 -20.49
CA ILE A 108 15.67 -10.24 -20.49
C ILE A 108 14.64 -9.35 -19.78
N LEU A 109 15.05 -8.66 -18.72
CA LEU A 109 14.14 -7.78 -17.96
C LEU A 109 13.68 -6.58 -18.78
N LYS A 110 14.43 -6.17 -19.82
CA LYS A 110 14.02 -5.13 -20.77
C LYS A 110 12.77 -5.53 -21.56
N TYR A 111 12.60 -6.83 -21.82
CA TYR A 111 11.47 -7.34 -22.60
C TYR A 111 10.23 -7.64 -21.75
N LEU A 112 10.38 -7.73 -20.43
CA LEU A 112 9.28 -8.02 -19.52
C LEU A 112 8.09 -7.05 -19.67
N PRO A 113 8.27 -5.72 -19.74
CA PRO A 113 7.16 -4.79 -19.97
C PRO A 113 6.43 -5.02 -21.31
N TYR A 114 7.15 -5.41 -22.37
CA TYR A 114 6.56 -5.72 -23.68
C TYR A 114 5.74 -7.01 -23.64
N VAL A 115 6.20 -8.01 -22.91
CA VAL A 115 5.42 -9.23 -22.69
C VAL A 115 4.17 -8.93 -21.85
N LEU A 116 4.32 -8.12 -20.80
CA LEU A 116 3.20 -7.77 -19.91
C LEU A 116 2.14 -6.90 -20.60
N ILE A 117 2.48 -6.03 -21.55
CA ILE A 117 1.47 -5.28 -22.31
C ILE A 117 0.66 -6.20 -23.24
N CYS A 118 1.26 -7.28 -23.77
CA CYS A 118 0.51 -8.30 -24.51
C CYS A 118 -0.52 -9.00 -23.59
N PHE A 119 -0.10 -9.37 -22.38
CA PHE A 119 -1.02 -9.93 -21.39
C PHE A 119 -2.14 -8.94 -21.02
N TYR A 120 -1.85 -7.65 -20.89
CA TYR A 120 -2.86 -6.62 -20.67
C TYR A 120 -3.97 -6.65 -21.74
N TYR A 121 -3.63 -6.76 -23.04
CA TYR A 121 -4.65 -6.85 -24.09
C TYR A 121 -5.50 -8.11 -24.00
N VAL A 122 -4.90 -9.24 -23.62
CA VAL A 122 -5.61 -10.50 -23.39
C VAL A 122 -6.56 -10.35 -22.20
N PHE A 123 -6.08 -9.84 -21.06
CA PHE A 123 -6.89 -9.65 -19.85
C PHE A 123 -8.00 -8.62 -20.02
N ARG A 124 -7.76 -7.59 -20.83
CA ARG A 124 -8.77 -6.59 -21.20
C ARG A 124 -9.89 -7.21 -22.05
N SER A 125 -9.54 -8.10 -22.96
CA SER A 125 -10.50 -8.77 -23.85
C SER A 125 -11.32 -9.83 -23.12
N PHE A 126 -10.72 -10.50 -22.12
CA PHE A 126 -11.32 -11.62 -21.42
C PHE A 126 -11.58 -11.29 -19.94
N PRO A 127 -12.80 -10.85 -19.58
CA PRO A 127 -13.11 -10.41 -18.21
C PRO A 127 -12.99 -11.53 -17.16
N PHE A 128 -13.06 -12.80 -17.56
CA PHE A 128 -12.88 -13.93 -16.66
C PHE A 128 -11.44 -14.04 -16.13
N LEU A 129 -10.43 -13.71 -16.94
CA LEU A 129 -9.02 -13.72 -16.52
C LEU A 129 -8.77 -12.67 -15.44
N ARG A 130 -9.36 -11.49 -15.59
CA ARG A 130 -9.31 -10.42 -14.59
C ARG A 130 -9.94 -10.86 -13.27
N ARG A 131 -11.10 -11.53 -13.32
CA ARG A 131 -11.76 -12.09 -12.11
C ARG A 131 -10.90 -13.15 -11.44
N TRP A 132 -10.24 -14.01 -12.23
CA TRP A 132 -9.36 -15.05 -11.70
C TRP A 132 -8.15 -14.45 -11.00
N TYR A 133 -7.48 -13.48 -11.63
CA TYR A 133 -6.37 -12.76 -11.01
C TYR A 133 -6.80 -12.02 -9.74
N TRP A 134 -7.96 -11.36 -9.74
CA TRP A 134 -8.49 -10.70 -8.56
C TRP A 134 -8.69 -11.69 -7.39
N LYS A 135 -9.29 -12.86 -7.64
CA LYS A 135 -9.44 -13.91 -6.61
C LYS A 135 -8.09 -14.41 -6.09
N PHE A 136 -7.14 -14.63 -6.98
CA PHE A 136 -5.78 -15.03 -6.62
C PHE A 136 -5.09 -13.96 -5.76
N GLU A 137 -5.21 -12.69 -6.14
CA GLU A 137 -4.69 -11.55 -5.38
C GLU A 137 -5.29 -11.51 -3.97
N GLN A 138 -6.61 -11.69 -3.81
CA GLN A 138 -7.24 -11.72 -2.48
C GLN A 138 -6.63 -12.83 -1.60
N GLN A 139 -6.37 -14.01 -2.17
CA GLN A 139 -5.75 -15.10 -1.41
C GLN A 139 -4.35 -14.74 -0.94
N LEU A 140 -3.57 -14.07 -1.78
CA LEU A 140 -2.22 -13.65 -1.41
C LEU A 140 -2.25 -12.54 -0.33
N LEU A 141 -3.26 -11.67 -0.32
CA LEU A 141 -3.39 -10.56 0.64
C LEU A 141 -3.71 -11.05 2.07
N ASN A 142 -4.17 -12.28 2.23
CA ASN A 142 -4.42 -12.88 3.54
C ASN A 142 -3.11 -13.03 4.32
N SER A 143 -3.06 -12.44 5.51
CA SER A 143 -1.88 -12.50 6.38
C SER A 143 -2.28 -12.63 7.84
N LYS A 144 -1.85 -13.74 8.46
CA LYS A 144 -2.04 -13.95 9.90
C LYS A 144 -1.36 -12.89 10.75
N GLN A 145 -0.18 -12.42 10.31
CA GLN A 145 0.57 -11.35 10.97
C GLN A 145 -0.20 -10.02 10.93
N ALA A 146 -0.79 -9.69 9.78
CA ALA A 146 -1.60 -8.48 9.65
C ALA A 146 -2.85 -8.57 10.53
N LEU A 147 -3.51 -9.72 10.54
CA LEU A 147 -4.69 -9.96 11.37
C LEU A 147 -4.38 -9.83 12.86
N SER A 148 -3.32 -10.47 13.35
CA SER A 148 -2.94 -10.38 14.77
C SER A 148 -2.61 -8.95 15.18
N MET A 149 -1.86 -8.22 14.35
CA MET A 149 -1.53 -6.81 14.61
C MET A 149 -2.78 -5.92 14.66
N LEU A 150 -3.75 -6.15 13.77
CA LEU A 150 -5.00 -5.41 13.76
C LEU A 150 -5.88 -5.74 14.96
N GLN A 151 -5.88 -7.00 15.42
CA GLN A 151 -6.59 -7.41 16.63
C GLN A 151 -5.98 -6.81 17.90
N GLU A 152 -4.65 -6.74 17.99
CA GLU A 152 -3.94 -6.10 19.09
C GLU A 152 -4.17 -4.58 19.14
N ASN A 153 -4.11 -3.92 17.98
CA ASN A 153 -4.30 -2.47 17.88
C ASN A 153 -5.78 -2.04 17.97
N ASN A 154 -6.69 -2.92 17.56
CA ASN A 154 -8.15 -2.74 17.53
C ASN A 154 -8.62 -1.34 17.06
N PRO A 155 -8.26 -0.92 15.82
CA PRO A 155 -8.66 0.38 15.31
C PRO A 155 -10.13 0.39 14.86
N ASP A 156 -10.85 1.48 15.17
CA ASP A 156 -12.22 1.71 14.70
C ASP A 156 -12.26 2.24 13.25
N LEU A 157 -11.17 2.88 12.79
CA LEU A 157 -11.00 3.41 11.44
C LEU A 157 -9.56 3.21 10.96
N ILE A 158 -9.40 2.70 9.74
CA ILE A 158 -8.09 2.56 9.10
C ILE A 158 -8.04 3.44 7.86
N LEU A 159 -6.99 4.24 7.73
CA LEU A 159 -6.77 5.18 6.63
C LEU A 159 -5.47 4.82 5.91
N ALA A 160 -5.59 4.38 4.67
CA ALA A 160 -4.46 4.10 3.80
C ALA A 160 -4.10 5.32 2.95
N THR A 161 -2.81 5.61 2.85
CA THR A 161 -2.30 6.71 2.02
C THR A 161 -1.99 6.26 0.59
N TYR A 162 -1.70 4.97 0.40
CA TYR A 162 -1.45 4.36 -0.90
C TYR A 162 -1.91 2.90 -0.89
N PRO A 163 -3.22 2.62 -1.10
CA PRO A 163 -3.81 1.29 -0.99
C PRO A 163 -3.33 0.30 -2.08
N VAL A 164 -2.57 0.79 -3.06
CA VAL A 164 -1.93 -0.03 -4.10
C VAL A 164 -0.61 -0.63 -3.58
N ASN A 165 -0.03 -0.10 -2.50
CA ASN A 165 1.15 -0.69 -1.89
C ASN A 165 0.81 -2.07 -1.30
N PRO A 166 1.68 -3.09 -1.45
CA PRO A 166 1.51 -4.39 -0.81
C PRO A 166 1.19 -4.32 0.69
N ALA A 167 1.93 -3.52 1.45
CA ALA A 167 1.81 -3.48 2.90
C ALA A 167 0.43 -2.94 3.31
N GLU A 168 0.01 -1.84 2.69
CA GLU A 168 -1.30 -1.23 2.95
C GLU A 168 -2.43 -2.09 2.42
N GLY A 169 -2.27 -2.70 1.24
CA GLY A 169 -3.26 -3.62 0.67
C GLY A 169 -3.49 -4.84 1.56
N ILE A 170 -2.43 -5.42 2.12
CA ILE A 170 -2.52 -6.54 3.07
C ILE A 170 -3.30 -6.09 4.32
N LEU A 171 -2.92 -4.98 4.94
CA LEU A 171 -3.60 -4.49 6.15
C LEU A 171 -5.07 -4.17 5.89
N LEU A 172 -5.38 -3.48 4.80
CA LEU A 172 -6.76 -3.16 4.42
C LEU A 172 -7.60 -4.40 4.11
N HIS A 173 -7.01 -5.42 3.50
CA HIS A 173 -7.72 -6.66 3.22
C HIS A 173 -8.08 -7.40 4.51
N ASN A 174 -7.11 -7.53 5.42
CA ASN A 174 -7.31 -8.23 6.70
C ASN A 174 -8.20 -7.44 7.68
N ALA A 175 -8.31 -6.11 7.53
CA ALA A 175 -9.20 -5.29 8.35
C ALA A 175 -10.69 -5.42 8.01
N LYS A 176 -11.04 -6.02 6.86
CA LYS A 176 -12.43 -6.26 6.47
C LYS A 176 -13.01 -7.55 7.05
N ASN A 177 -12.13 -8.44 7.52
CA ASN A 177 -12.46 -9.77 8.00
C ASN A 177 -12.49 -9.78 9.53
#